data_AF-A0A1Y3CAY0-F1
#
_entry.id   AF-A0A1Y3CAY0-F1
#
_cell.length_a   1.000
_cell.length_b   1.000
_cell.length_c   1.000
_cell.angle_alpha   90.00
_cell.angle_beta   90.00
_cell.angle_gamma   90.00
#
_symmetry.space_group_name_H-M   'P 1'
#
loop_
_entity.id
_entity.type
_entity.pdbx_description
1 polymer ?
#
loop_
_entity_poly.entity_id
_entity_poly.type
_entity_poly.pdbx_seq_one_letter_code
_entity_poly.pdbx_strand_id
1 'polypeptide(L)'
;MLSLFFKCILGAIVVVLISVLSKSKAFYIAGLVPLFPTFALIAHVIVSQQQGAEALRKTALFGLWSLIPYAIYLFMVYVFAPKMSMWSCLGLATVCWVIAAAGLIYGWQLFQQ
;
A
#
# COMPACT_ATOMS: atom_id res chain seq x y z
N MET A 1 24.39 9.38 -6.24
CA MET A 1 23.63 9.03 -7.48
C MET A 1 23.41 7.53 -7.65
N LEU A 2 24.39 6.67 -7.36
CA LEU A 2 24.26 5.20 -7.47
C LEU A 2 23.06 4.59 -6.71
N SER A 3 22.76 5.07 -5.49
CA SER A 3 21.59 4.62 -4.72
C SER A 3 20.25 4.90 -5.43
N LEU A 4 20.14 6.05 -6.10
CA LEU A 4 18.94 6.40 -6.86
C LEU A 4 18.79 5.52 -8.10
N PHE A 5 19.91 5.23 -8.78
CA PHE A 5 19.94 4.34 -9.95
C PHE A 5 19.43 2.93 -9.61
N PHE A 6 19.90 2.33 -8.51
CA PHE A 6 19.41 1.01 -8.06
C PHE A 6 17.92 1.01 -7.71
N LYS A 7 17.41 2.07 -7.06
CA LYS A 7 15.97 2.20 -6.75
C LYS A 7 15.13 2.28 -8.02
N CYS A 8 15.59 3.01 -9.04
CA CYS A 8 14.91 3.10 -10.33
C CYS A 8 14.87 1.74 -11.05
N ILE A 9 15.98 1.01 -11.08
CA ILE A 9 16.02 -0.35 -11.66
C ILE A 9 15.04 -1.28 -10.94
N LEU A 10 14.99 -1.22 -9.61
CA LEU A 10 14.09 -2.07 -8.84
C LEU A 10 12.62 -1.76 -9.16
N GLY A 11 12.27 -0.47 -9.29
CA GLY A 11 10.95 -0.06 -9.77
C GLY A 11 10.64 -0.57 -11.18
N ALA A 12 11.60 -0.47 -12.11
CA ALA A 12 11.43 -0.98 -13.47
C ALA A 12 11.20 -2.50 -13.50
N ILE A 13 11.96 -3.28 -12.71
CA ILE A 13 11.79 -4.73 -12.58
C ILE A 13 10.39 -5.06 -12.08
N VAL A 14 9.90 -4.36 -11.04
CA VAL A 14 8.56 -4.55 -10.50
C VAL A 14 7.49 -4.29 -11.57
N VAL A 15 7.61 -3.20 -12.34
CA VAL A 15 6.66 -2.87 -13.42
C VAL A 15 6.68 -3.93 -14.54
N VAL A 16 7.87 -4.40 -14.94
CA VAL A 16 8.00 -5.50 -15.92
C VAL A 16 7.34 -6.77 -15.40
N LEU A 17 7.58 -7.11 -14.13
CA LEU A 17 7.01 -8.30 -13.51
C LEU A 17 5.48 -8.23 -13.42
N ILE A 18 4.91 -7.06 -13.07
CA ILE A 18 3.45 -6.81 -13.13
C ILE A 18 2.93 -7.01 -14.56
N SER A 19 3.63 -6.46 -15.56
CA SER A 19 3.25 -6.53 -16.98
C SER A 19 3.29 -7.96 -17.54
N VAL A 20 4.27 -8.76 -17.12
CA VAL A 20 4.36 -10.18 -17.49
C VAL A 20 3.25 -10.99 -16.80
N LEU A 21 3.07 -10.79 -15.49
CA LEU A 21 2.09 -11.54 -14.72
C LEU A 21 0.65 -11.21 -15.12
N SER A 22 0.34 -9.96 -15.47
CA SER A 22 -1.00 -9.53 -15.88
C SER A 22 -1.48 -10.18 -17.18
N LYS A 23 -0.57 -10.72 -18.00
CA LYS A 23 -0.87 -11.45 -19.24
C LYS A 23 -0.97 -12.96 -19.04
N SER A 24 -0.68 -13.46 -17.84
CA SER A 24 -0.72 -14.90 -17.53
C SER A 24 -2.14 -15.37 -17.19
N LYS A 25 -2.35 -16.70 -17.14
CA LYS A 25 -3.60 -17.31 -16.65
C LYS A 25 -3.89 -16.97 -15.18
N ALA A 26 -2.88 -16.53 -14.43
CA ALA A 26 -2.98 -16.11 -13.04
C ALA A 26 -2.76 -14.59 -12.90
N PHE A 27 -3.39 -13.79 -13.76
CA PHE A 27 -3.24 -12.33 -13.81
C PHE A 27 -3.48 -11.62 -12.47
N TYR A 28 -4.31 -12.20 -11.59
CA TYR A 28 -4.59 -11.66 -10.25
C TYR A 28 -3.34 -11.62 -9.36
N ILE A 29 -2.33 -12.45 -9.61
CA ILE A 29 -1.03 -12.43 -8.89
C ILE A 29 -0.31 -11.11 -9.14
N ALA A 30 -0.54 -10.43 -10.27
CA ALA A 30 0.01 -9.10 -10.52
C ALA A 30 -0.40 -8.09 -9.45
N GLY A 31 -1.55 -8.28 -8.78
CA GLY A 31 -1.98 -7.47 -7.64
C GLY A 31 -1.20 -7.71 -6.35
N LEU A 32 -0.54 -8.87 -6.19
CA LEU A 32 0.31 -9.17 -5.02
C LEU A 32 1.69 -8.53 -5.12
N VAL A 33 2.20 -8.35 -6.33
CA VAL A 33 3.54 -7.78 -6.58
C VAL A 33 3.74 -6.42 -5.88
N PRO A 34 2.84 -5.43 -6.01
CA PRO A 34 3.00 -4.14 -5.33
C PRO A 34 2.82 -4.24 -3.81
N LEU A 35 2.34 -5.36 -3.25
CA LEU A 35 2.23 -5.57 -1.80
C LEU A 35 3.57 -5.92 -1.14
N PHE A 36 4.63 -6.15 -1.93
CA PHE A 36 5.95 -6.39 -1.37
C PHE A 36 6.37 -5.20 -0.49
N PRO A 37 6.74 -5.43 0.80
CA PRO A 37 6.73 -4.39 1.83
C PRO A 37 7.98 -3.48 1.79
N THR A 38 8.50 -3.09 0.63
CA THR A 38 9.74 -2.30 0.52
C THR A 38 9.69 -1.02 1.33
N PHE A 39 8.63 -0.21 1.17
CA PHE A 39 8.50 1.04 1.92
C PHE A 39 8.29 0.81 3.42
N ALA A 40 7.56 -0.25 3.79
CA ALA A 40 7.39 -0.63 5.19
C ALA A 40 8.72 -1.08 5.82
N LEU A 41 9.54 -1.86 5.12
CA LEU A 41 10.89 -2.25 5.57
C LEU A 41 11.77 -1.03 5.80
N ILE A 42 11.79 -0.07 4.87
CA ILE A 42 12.54 1.18 5.03
C ILE A 42 12.04 1.95 6.26
N ALA A 43 10.72 2.11 6.41
CA ALA A 43 10.13 2.79 7.56
C ALA A 43 10.48 2.09 8.88
N HIS A 44 10.39 0.75 8.94
CA HIS A 44 10.71 -0.03 10.12
C HIS A 44 12.19 0.11 10.53
N VAL A 45 13.12 0.06 9.57
CA VAL A 45 14.54 0.28 9.85
C VAL A 45 14.77 1.68 10.40
N ILE A 46 14.21 2.70 9.76
CA ILE A 46 14.36 4.10 10.19
C ILE A 46 13.77 4.30 11.60
N VAL A 47 12.55 3.84 11.86
CA VAL A 47 11.89 3.96 13.17
C VAL A 47 12.67 3.22 14.25
N SER A 48 13.12 2.00 13.96
CA SER A 48 13.91 1.21 14.91
C SER A 48 15.23 1.91 15.29
N GLN A 49 15.89 2.54 14.32
CA GLN A 49 17.15 3.26 14.55
C GLN A 49 16.94 4.58 15.29
N GLN A 50 15.84 5.29 15.02
CA GLN A 50 15.60 6.64 15.59
C GLN A 50 14.85 6.62 16.92
N GLN A 51 13.93 5.67 17.12
CA GLN A 51 13.00 5.66 18.25
C GLN A 51 12.98 4.32 19.01
N GLY A 52 13.77 3.34 18.59
CA GLY A 52 13.92 2.06 19.29
C GLY A 52 12.81 1.04 19.00
N ALA A 53 12.90 -0.10 19.69
CA ALA A 53 12.08 -1.29 19.40
C ALA A 53 10.59 -1.11 19.77
N GLU A 54 10.27 -0.33 20.80
CA GLU A 54 8.88 -0.11 21.20
C GLU A 54 8.13 0.73 20.16
N ALA A 55 8.77 1.78 19.64
CA ALA A 55 8.23 2.57 18.55
C ALA A 55 8.03 1.74 17.29
N LEU A 56 9.00 0.88 16.94
CA LEU A 56 8.86 -0.08 15.83
C LEU A 56 7.63 -0.98 16.01
N ARG A 57 7.40 -1.51 17.22
CA ARG A 57 6.21 -2.34 17.51
C ARG A 57 4.91 -1.56 17.32
N LYS A 58 4.85 -0.31 17.78
CA LYS A 58 3.68 0.57 17.55
C LYS A 58 3.48 0.87 16.06
N THR A 59 4.54 1.12 15.30
CA THR A 59 4.48 1.33 13.85
C THR A 59 3.99 0.09 13.12
N ALA A 60 4.47 -1.10 13.47
CA ALA A 60 4.01 -2.36 12.89
C ALA A 60 2.53 -2.61 13.21
N LEU A 61 2.09 -2.33 14.44
CA LEU A 61 0.69 -2.44 14.83
C LEU A 61 -0.19 -1.48 14.03
N PHE A 62 0.19 -0.20 13.91
CA PHE A 62 -0.51 0.76 13.05
C PHE A 62 -0.52 0.28 11.58
N GLY A 63 0.58 -0.31 11.11
CA GLY A 63 0.67 -0.95 9.80
C GLY A 63 -0.38 -2.04 9.58
N LEU A 64 -0.67 -2.88 10.59
CA LEU A 64 -1.76 -3.86 10.51
C LEU A 64 -3.13 -3.19 10.38
N TRP A 65 -3.41 -2.15 11.16
CA TRP A 65 -4.65 -1.38 11.04
C TRP A 65 -4.78 -0.67 9.69
N SER A 66 -3.65 -0.28 9.08
CA SER A 66 -3.62 0.36 7.76
C SER A 66 -4.07 -0.56 6.61
N LEU A 67 -4.21 -1.86 6.86
CA LEU A 67 -4.85 -2.79 5.93
C LEU A 67 -6.33 -2.48 5.71
N ILE A 68 -7.01 -1.81 6.65
CA ILE A 68 -8.42 -1.46 6.54
C ILE A 68 -8.67 -0.49 5.36
N PRO A 69 -7.98 0.67 5.25
CA PRO A 69 -8.05 1.52 4.05
C PRO A 69 -7.83 0.74 2.75
N TYR A 70 -6.84 -0.14 2.70
CA TYR A 70 -6.55 -0.95 1.51
C TYR A 70 -7.66 -1.94 1.18
N ALA A 71 -8.25 -2.60 2.19
CA ALA A 71 -9.40 -3.48 2.02
C ALA A 71 -10.61 -2.71 1.45
N ILE A 72 -10.86 -1.48 1.94
CA ILE A 72 -11.91 -0.60 1.42
C ILE A 72 -11.64 -0.25 -0.05
N TYR A 73 -10.40 0.11 -0.40
CA TYR A 73 -10.02 0.36 -1.79
C TYR A 73 -10.34 -0.83 -2.70
N LEU A 74 -9.86 -2.03 -2.34
CA LEU A 74 -10.08 -3.24 -3.13
C LEU A 74 -11.57 -3.59 -3.23
N PHE A 75 -12.32 -3.44 -2.14
CA PHE A 75 -13.76 -3.67 -2.12
C PHE A 75 -14.48 -2.73 -3.09
N MET A 76 -14.12 -1.45 -3.11
CA MET A 76 -14.68 -0.49 -4.07
C MET A 76 -14.33 -0.87 -5.51
N VAL A 77 -13.07 -1.22 -5.80
CA VAL A 77 -12.68 -1.68 -7.13
C VAL A 77 -13.48 -2.92 -7.54
N TYR A 78 -13.61 -3.91 -6.65
CA TYR A 78 -14.36 -5.14 -6.91
C TYR A 78 -15.84 -4.88 -7.25
N VAL A 79 -16.50 -3.99 -6.50
CA VAL A 79 -17.94 -3.71 -6.68
C VAL A 79 -18.21 -2.80 -7.90
N PHE A 80 -17.32 -1.84 -8.18
CA PHE A 80 -17.56 -0.79 -9.18
C PHE A 80 -16.84 -1.00 -10.52
N ALA A 81 -15.86 -1.89 -10.61
CA ALA A 81 -15.18 -2.21 -11.87
C ALA A 81 -16.13 -2.56 -13.04
N PRO A 82 -17.22 -3.33 -12.86
CA PRO A 82 -18.14 -3.61 -13.96
C PRO A 82 -19.20 -2.51 -14.20
N LYS A 83 -19.29 -1.50 -13.33
CA LYS A 83 -20.37 -0.50 -13.32
C LYS A 83 -19.95 0.88 -13.84
N MET A 84 -18.64 1.13 -13.93
CA MET A 84 -18.10 2.47 -14.18
C MET A 84 -16.92 2.39 -15.17
N SER A 85 -16.52 3.54 -15.70
CA SER A 85 -15.24 3.63 -16.43
C SER A 85 -14.07 3.31 -15.49
N MET A 86 -12.95 2.81 -16.04
CA MET A 86 -11.74 2.51 -15.28
C MET A 86 -11.28 3.69 -14.41
N TRP A 87 -11.21 4.89 -14.98
CA TRP A 87 -10.77 6.09 -14.28
C TRP A 87 -11.71 6.50 -13.16
N SER A 88 -13.02 6.40 -13.38
CA SER A 88 -14.02 6.68 -12.33
C SER A 88 -13.98 5.67 -11.20
N CYS A 89 -13.82 4.37 -11.52
CA CYS A 89 -13.71 3.30 -10.53
C CYS A 89 -12.47 3.50 -9.64
N LEU A 90 -11.30 3.71 -10.24
CA LEU A 90 -10.04 3.92 -9.50
C LEU A 90 -10.06 5.24 -8.72
N GLY A 91 -10.63 6.31 -9.30
CA GLY A 91 -10.78 7.59 -8.64
C GLY A 91 -11.65 7.49 -7.38
N LEU A 92 -12.83 6.88 -7.49
CA LEU A 92 -13.74 6.69 -6.36
C LEU A 92 -13.11 5.81 -5.28
N ALA A 93 -12.51 4.67 -5.66
CA ALA A 93 -11.85 3.78 -4.72
C ALA A 93 -10.72 4.50 -3.95
N THR A 94 -9.97 5.37 -4.64
CA THR A 94 -8.91 6.18 -4.04
C THR A 94 -9.47 7.21 -3.05
N VAL A 95 -10.58 7.88 -3.38
CA VAL A 95 -11.24 8.80 -2.45
C VAL A 95 -11.71 8.07 -1.19
N CYS A 96 -12.35 6.91 -1.33
CA CYS A 96 -12.76 6.08 -0.18
C CYS A 96 -11.55 5.65 0.67
N TRP A 97 -10.44 5.29 0.03
CA TRP A 97 -9.18 4.98 0.72
C TRP A 97 -8.67 6.18 1.52
N VAL A 98 -8.65 7.39 0.94
CA VAL A 98 -8.18 8.61 1.62
C VAL A 98 -9.03 8.92 2.84
N ILE A 99 -10.36 8.82 2.72
CA ILE A 99 -11.30 9.05 3.83
C ILE A 99 -11.05 8.03 4.95
N ALA A 100 -10.92 6.74 4.60
CA ALA A 100 -10.65 5.69 5.58
C ALA A 100 -9.29 5.85 6.26
N ALA A 101 -8.25 6.21 5.51
CA ALA A 101 -6.91 6.46 6.05
C ALA A 101 -6.90 7.66 6.98
N ALA A 102 -7.56 8.76 6.62
CA ALA A 102 -7.70 9.94 7.47
C ALA A 102 -8.44 9.60 8.77
N GLY A 103 -9.56 8.88 8.69
CA GLY A 103 -10.30 8.40 9.85
C GLY A 103 -9.47 7.50 10.75
N LEU A 104 -8.68 6.59 10.17
CA LEU A 104 -7.78 5.72 10.91
C LEU A 104 -6.68 6.52 11.64
N ILE A 105 -6.04 7.48 10.97
CA ILE A 105 -5.01 8.33 11.59
C ILE A 105 -5.59 9.13 12.75
N TYR A 106 -6.74 9.76 12.56
CA TYR A 106 -7.40 10.55 13.60
C TYR A 106 -7.82 9.68 14.79
N GLY A 107 -8.47 8.54 14.54
CA GLY A 107 -8.84 7.60 15.59
C GLY A 107 -7.64 7.04 16.34
N TRP A 108 -6.53 6.79 15.65
CA TRP A 108 -5.28 6.34 16.27
C TRP A 108 -4.65 7.40 17.17
N GLN A 109 -4.66 8.66 16.75
CA GLN A 109 -4.19 9.78 17.56
C GLN A 109 -5.02 9.94 18.84
N LEU A 110 -6.35 9.82 18.74
CA LEU A 110 -7.23 9.87 19.90
C LEU A 110 -7.01 8.70 20.87
N PHE A 111 -6.69 7.50 20.36
CA PHE A 111 -6.45 6.32 21.20
C PHE A 111 -5.09 6.34 21.91
N GLN A 112 -4.10 7.05 21.37
CA GLN A 112 -2.76 7.17 21.97
C GLN A 112 -2.56 8.43 22.83
N GLN A 113 -3.52 9.37 22.83
CA GLN A 113 -3.60 10.45 23.82
C GLN A 113 -4.12 9.91 25.15
#